data_AF-A0AAE2DIC9-F1
#
_entry.id   AF-A0AAE2DIC9-F1
#
_cell.length_a   1.000
_cell.length_b   1.000
_cell.length_c   1.000
_cell.angle_alpha   90.00
_cell.angle_beta   90.00
_cell.angle_gamma   90.00
#
_symmetry.space_group_name_H-M   'P 1'
#
loop_
_entity.id
_entity.type
_entity.pdbx_description
1 polymer ?
#
loop_
_entity_poly.entity_id
_entity_poly.type
_entity_poly.pdbx_seq_one_letter_code
_entity_poly.pdbx_strand_id
1 'polypeptide(L)'
;MKRFYSRTTGNTYLAGYHTSLPDDAVEIDDERYEAVIANPAAGMDRSHDEHGLPTLVEFAPVSDEQAARDAKAWRDKEFERVVWLRDRHRDELELMKATTLSDADYQTLLVYLQALRKWPQAKKFPSKRSRPKKPAWMALD
;
A
#
# COMPACT_ATOMS: atom_id res chain seq x y z
N MET A 1 21.59 -22.59 21.36
CA MET A 1 20.78 -21.68 22.20
C MET A 1 19.35 -21.74 21.68
N LYS A 2 18.33 -21.91 22.54
CA LYS A 2 16.95 -22.06 22.06
C LYS A 2 16.44 -20.77 21.40
N ARG A 3 15.77 -20.92 20.27
CA ARG A 3 15.19 -19.83 19.48
C ARG A 3 13.69 -20.05 19.36
N PHE A 4 12.94 -18.97 19.45
CA PHE A 4 11.50 -18.96 19.28
C PHE A 4 11.13 -17.99 18.17
N TYR A 5 10.09 -18.29 17.41
CA TYR A 5 9.59 -17.45 16.36
C TYR A 5 8.13 -17.10 16.62
N SER A 6 7.78 -15.81 16.53
CA SER A 6 6.40 -15.36 16.61
C SER A 6 5.92 -14.96 15.22
N ARG A 7 4.85 -15.60 14.77
CA ARG A 7 4.19 -15.27 13.50
C ARG A 7 3.60 -13.86 13.52
N THR A 8 3.06 -13.45 14.66
CA THR A 8 2.42 -12.15 14.83
C THR A 8 3.41 -11.01 14.70
N THR A 9 4.62 -11.16 15.26
CA THR A 9 5.64 -10.11 15.19
C THR A 9 6.58 -10.27 14.01
N GLY A 10 6.65 -11.46 13.41
CA GLY A 10 7.57 -11.81 12.35
C GLY A 10 9.05 -11.90 12.80
N ASN A 11 9.30 -11.97 14.11
CA ASN A 11 10.65 -11.89 14.70
C ASN A 11 11.08 -13.18 15.40
N THR A 12 12.39 -13.33 15.55
CA THR A 12 13.00 -14.40 16.36
C THR A 12 13.39 -13.88 17.75
N TYR A 13 13.08 -14.67 18.76
CA TYR A 13 13.37 -14.43 20.16
C TYR A 13 14.34 -15.50 20.67
N LEU A 14 15.33 -15.06 21.44
CA LEU A 14 16.36 -15.94 21.99
C LEU A 14 16.11 -16.19 23.47
N ALA A 15 16.11 -17.47 23.86
CA ALA A 15 16.02 -17.87 25.26
C ALA A 15 17.15 -17.25 26.07
N GLY A 16 16.82 -16.63 27.20
CA GLY A 16 17.79 -15.99 28.10
C GLY A 16 18.19 -14.56 27.71
N TYR A 17 17.87 -14.10 26.49
CA TYR A 17 18.04 -12.69 26.09
C TYR A 17 16.71 -11.92 26.11
N HIS A 18 15.62 -12.58 25.74
CA HIS A 18 14.28 -12.00 25.80
C HIS A 18 13.58 -12.49 27.06
N THR A 19 13.15 -11.55 27.90
CA THR A 19 12.46 -11.82 29.17
C THR A 19 10.96 -12.06 29.00
N SER A 20 10.39 -11.62 27.87
CA SER A 20 9.01 -11.87 27.48
C SER A 20 8.96 -12.47 26.08
N LEU A 21 8.25 -13.59 25.94
CA LEU A 21 7.93 -14.19 24.65
C LEU A 21 6.48 -13.85 24.28
N PRO A 22 6.18 -13.56 23.01
CA PRO A 22 4.80 -13.52 22.53
C PRO A 22 4.08 -14.86 22.77
N ASP A 23 2.75 -14.81 22.96
CA ASP A 23 1.93 -16.00 23.21
C ASP A 23 1.96 -17.01 22.06
N ASP A 24 2.22 -16.55 20.83
CA ASP A 24 2.33 -17.36 19.62
C ASP A 24 3.78 -17.75 19.28
N ALA A 25 4.73 -17.52 20.20
CA ALA A 25 6.13 -17.84 19.97
C ALA A 25 6.37 -19.36 20.04
N VAL A 26 6.77 -19.95 18.92
CA VAL A 26 7.05 -21.38 18.79
C VAL A 26 8.55 -21.65 18.68
N GLU A 27 9.05 -22.70 19.33
CA GLU A 27 10.47 -23.07 19.24
C GLU A 27 10.82 -23.47 17.80
N ILE A 28 11.91 -22.93 17.27
CA ILE A 28 12.45 -23.29 15.95
C ILE A 28 13.85 -23.87 16.09
N ASP A 29 14.19 -24.82 15.23
CA ASP A 29 15.53 -25.39 15.15
C ASP A 29 16.52 -24.43 14.45
N ASP A 30 17.81 -24.74 14.61
CA ASP A 30 18.89 -23.96 14.04
C ASP A 30 18.89 -24.03 12.50
N GLU A 31 18.47 -25.15 11.92
CA GLU A 31 18.43 -25.36 10.47
C GLU A 31 17.40 -24.43 9.79
N ARG A 32 16.20 -24.34 10.34
CA ARG A 32 15.16 -23.43 9.86
C ARG A 32 15.53 -21.97 10.09
N TYR A 33 16.12 -21.64 11.24
CA TYR A 33 16.63 -20.29 11.47
C TYR A 33 17.67 -19.90 10.41
N GLU A 34 18.64 -20.77 10.15
CA GLU A 34 19.71 -20.49 9.20
C GLU A 34 19.17 -20.36 7.77
N ALA A 35 18.37 -21.33 7.32
CA ALA A 35 17.89 -21.38 5.94
C ALA A 35 16.85 -20.29 5.62
N VAL A 36 16.04 -19.85 6.59
CA VAL A 36 14.92 -18.93 6.33
C VAL A 36 15.20 -17.51 6.82
N ILE A 37 15.92 -17.35 7.93
CA ILE A 37 16.06 -16.06 8.63
C ILE A 37 17.46 -15.49 8.47
N ALA A 38 18.51 -16.25 8.78
CA ALA A 38 19.89 -15.75 8.77
C ALA A 38 20.48 -15.68 7.35
N ASN A 39 20.20 -16.69 6.53
CA ASN A 39 20.75 -16.84 5.19
C ASN A 39 19.67 -17.24 4.17
N PRO A 40 18.69 -16.36 3.90
CA PRO A 40 17.62 -16.66 2.97
C PRO A 40 18.15 -16.81 1.53
N ALA A 41 17.63 -17.79 0.79
CA ALA A 41 17.94 -17.94 -0.62
C ALA A 41 17.51 -16.70 -1.43
N ALA A 42 18.36 -16.27 -2.37
CA ALA A 42 18.10 -15.10 -3.20
C ALA A 42 16.81 -15.28 -4.02
N GLY A 43 15.99 -14.22 -4.09
CA GLY A 43 14.73 -14.23 -4.84
C GLY A 43 13.55 -14.89 -4.09
N MET A 44 13.73 -15.23 -2.82
CA MET A 44 12.66 -15.72 -1.94
C MET A 44 12.20 -14.61 -1.00
N ASP A 45 10.93 -14.66 -0.59
CA ASP A 45 10.40 -13.85 0.51
C ASP A 45 10.06 -14.73 1.72
N ARG A 46 10.09 -14.15 2.91
CA ARG A 46 9.75 -14.86 4.15
C ARG A 46 8.24 -14.87 4.34
N SER A 47 7.68 -16.06 4.52
CA SER A 47 6.27 -16.30 4.79
C SER A 47 6.12 -17.31 5.93
N HIS A 48 4.91 -17.83 6.13
CA HIS A 48 4.55 -18.77 7.17
C HIS A 48 3.86 -19.99 6.59
N ASP A 49 4.20 -21.18 7.10
CA ASP A 49 3.47 -22.41 6.81
C ASP A 49 2.16 -22.53 7.63
N GLU A 50 1.45 -23.64 7.49
CA GLU A 50 0.18 -23.92 8.18
C GLU A 50 0.32 -23.96 9.71
N HIS A 51 1.53 -24.21 10.21
CA HIS A 51 1.85 -24.22 11.64
C HIS A 51 2.35 -22.87 12.15
N GLY A 52 2.41 -21.85 11.27
CA GLY A 52 2.90 -20.53 11.61
C GLY A 52 4.42 -20.45 11.73
N LEU A 53 5.15 -21.46 11.26
CA LEU A 53 6.60 -21.45 11.25
C LEU A 53 7.13 -20.70 10.02
N PRO A 54 8.30 -20.05 10.13
CA PRO A 54 8.85 -19.27 9.04
C PRO A 54 9.27 -20.20 7.90
N THR A 55 8.90 -19.86 6.67
CA THR A 55 9.30 -20.56 5.44
C THR A 55 9.70 -19.54 4.38
N LEU A 56 10.54 -19.98 3.44
CA LEU A 56 10.78 -19.22 2.21
C LEU A 56 9.74 -19.59 1.17
N VAL A 57 9.19 -18.59 0.51
CA VAL A 57 8.38 -18.76 -0.70
C VAL A 57 9.06 -18.02 -1.84
N GLU A 58 8.96 -18.56 -3.05
CA GLU A 58 9.44 -17.85 -4.23
C GLU A 58 8.74 -16.49 -4.28
N PHE A 59 9.52 -15.43 -4.51
CA PHE A 59 8.95 -14.10 -4.68
C PHE A 59 8.05 -14.15 -5.92
N ALA A 60 6.75 -14.31 -5.70
CA ALA A 60 5.77 -14.20 -6.77
C ALA A 60 5.58 -12.70 -7.02
N PRO A 61 6.05 -12.15 -8.16
CA PRO A 61 5.72 -10.78 -8.49
C PRO A 61 4.20 -10.65 -8.50
N VAL A 62 3.70 -9.54 -7.97
CA VAL A 62 2.27 -9.21 -8.07
C VAL A 62 1.88 -9.34 -9.54
N SER A 63 0.91 -10.21 -9.84
CA SER A 63 0.49 -10.44 -11.22
C SER A 63 0.02 -9.13 -11.84
N ASP A 64 0.17 -8.99 -13.16
CA ASP A 64 -0.29 -7.79 -13.88
C ASP A 64 -1.78 -7.52 -13.63
N GLU A 65 -2.59 -8.58 -13.48
CA GLU A 65 -3.99 -8.48 -13.10
C GLU A 65 -4.20 -7.89 -11.70
N GLN A 66 -3.45 -8.38 -10.70
CA GLN A 66 -3.56 -7.87 -9.34
C GLN A 66 -3.07 -6.42 -9.25
N ALA A 67 -1.96 -6.10 -9.92
CA ALA A 67 -1.46 -4.73 -10.02
C ALA A 67 -2.49 -3.80 -10.69
N ALA A 68 -3.17 -4.27 -11.74
CA ALA A 68 -4.25 -3.53 -12.40
C ALA A 68 -5.47 -3.34 -11.49
N ARG A 69 -5.87 -4.36 -10.72
CA ARG A 69 -6.96 -4.26 -9.74
C ARG A 69 -6.64 -3.23 -8.66
N ASP A 70 -5.47 -3.32 -8.05
CA ASP A 70 -5.03 -2.40 -7.00
C ASP A 70 -4.92 -0.95 -7.50
N ALA A 71 -4.42 -0.77 -8.73
CA ALA A 71 -4.35 0.53 -9.36
C ALA A 71 -5.74 1.14 -9.63
N LYS A 72 -6.69 0.35 -10.15
CA LYS A 72 -8.08 0.80 -10.33
C LYS A 72 -8.71 1.19 -9.00
N ALA A 73 -8.57 0.35 -7.98
CA ALA A 73 -9.09 0.61 -6.64
C ALA A 73 -8.49 1.90 -6.03
N TRP A 74 -7.19 2.15 -6.22
CA TRP A 74 -6.58 3.42 -5.81
C TRP A 74 -7.19 4.62 -6.55
N ARG A 75 -7.38 4.50 -7.87
CA ARG A 75 -7.97 5.58 -8.69
C ARG A 75 -9.40 5.89 -8.27
N ASP A 76 -10.20 4.86 -7.97
CA ASP A 76 -11.58 5.02 -7.50
C ASP A 76 -11.62 5.75 -6.14
N LYS A 77 -10.82 5.30 -5.16
CA LYS A 77 -10.69 5.97 -3.85
C LYS A 77 -10.25 7.42 -3.98
N GLU A 78 -9.24 7.69 -4.81
CA GLU A 78 -8.72 9.05 -5.01
C GLU A 78 -9.74 9.95 -5.72
N PHE A 79 -10.51 9.39 -6.67
CA PHE A 79 -11.58 10.11 -7.34
C PHE A 79 -12.72 10.47 -6.38
N GLU A 80 -13.20 9.50 -5.58
CA GLU A 80 -14.22 9.71 -4.55
C GLU A 80 -13.80 10.75 -3.51
N ARG A 81 -12.51 10.73 -3.10
CA ARG A 81 -11.95 11.69 -2.15
C ARG A 81 -12.06 13.15 -2.59
N VAL A 82 -12.05 13.42 -3.90
CA VAL A 82 -11.93 14.79 -4.44
C VAL A 82 -13.08 15.23 -5.33
N VAL A 83 -13.95 14.33 -5.79
CA VAL A 83 -15.07 14.67 -6.70
C VAL A 83 -16.06 15.65 -6.07
N TRP A 84 -16.31 15.54 -4.76
CA TRP A 84 -17.23 16.41 -4.03
C TRP A 84 -16.81 17.89 -4.07
N LEU A 85 -15.51 18.19 -4.20
CA LEU A 85 -15.01 19.56 -4.31
C LEU A 85 -15.55 20.27 -5.56
N ARG A 86 -15.72 19.51 -6.65
CA ARG A 86 -16.31 20.02 -7.88
C ARG A 86 -17.80 20.31 -7.68
N ASP A 87 -18.49 19.39 -7.04
CA ASP A 87 -19.94 19.50 -6.85
C ASP A 87 -20.25 20.68 -5.93
N ARG A 88 -19.53 20.83 -4.80
CA ARG A 88 -19.59 22.02 -3.94
C ARG A 88 -19.34 23.32 -4.71
N HIS A 89 -18.30 23.38 -5.55
CA HIS A 89 -17.99 24.60 -6.30
C HIS A 89 -19.13 24.98 -7.26
N ARG A 90 -19.81 23.99 -7.88
CA ARG A 90 -20.99 24.25 -8.71
C ARG A 90 -22.16 24.76 -7.87
N ASP A 91 -22.42 24.14 -6.73
CA ASP A 91 -23.48 24.58 -5.82
C ASP A 91 -23.23 26.02 -5.33
N GLU A 92 -21.99 26.39 -5.03
CA GLU A 92 -21.60 27.76 -4.64
C GLU A 92 -21.92 28.78 -5.75
N LEU A 93 -21.63 28.44 -7.01
CA LEU A 93 -21.94 29.28 -8.17
C LEU A 93 -23.45 29.41 -8.40
N GLU A 94 -24.19 28.31 -8.33
CA GLU A 94 -25.65 28.27 -8.51
C GLU A 94 -26.37 29.08 -7.41
N LEU A 95 -25.83 29.07 -6.20
CA LEU A 95 -26.31 29.87 -5.07
C LEU A 95 -25.80 31.32 -5.08
N MET A 96 -25.03 31.74 -6.08
CA MET A 96 -24.41 33.07 -6.18
C MET A 96 -23.58 33.43 -4.92
N LYS A 97 -22.92 32.44 -4.31
CA LYS A 97 -22.03 32.61 -3.15
C LYS A 97 -20.58 32.79 -3.59
N ALA A 98 -19.76 33.36 -2.70
CA ALA A 98 -18.31 33.32 -2.87
C ALA A 98 -17.83 31.86 -2.87
N THR A 99 -17.03 31.47 -3.86
CA THR A 99 -16.52 30.11 -3.99
C THR A 99 -15.40 29.85 -2.99
N THR A 100 -15.36 28.64 -2.42
CA THR A 100 -14.26 28.25 -1.51
C THR A 100 -12.95 28.03 -2.26
N LEU A 101 -13.02 27.57 -3.51
CA LEU A 101 -11.86 27.42 -4.39
C LEU A 101 -11.75 28.64 -5.31
N SER A 102 -10.52 29.07 -5.57
CA SER A 102 -10.23 30.02 -6.65
C SER A 102 -10.50 29.38 -8.02
N ASP A 103 -10.75 30.19 -9.05
CA ASP A 103 -10.94 29.69 -10.42
C ASP A 103 -9.74 28.86 -10.91
N ALA A 104 -8.53 29.27 -10.52
CA ALA A 104 -7.30 28.54 -10.85
C ALA A 104 -7.24 27.17 -10.16
N ASP A 105 -7.60 27.11 -8.86
CA ASP A 105 -7.62 25.85 -8.11
C ASP A 105 -8.73 24.92 -8.61
N TYR A 106 -9.90 25.48 -8.94
CA TYR A 106 -10.98 24.71 -9.55
C TYR A 106 -10.59 24.16 -10.93
N GLN A 107 -9.93 24.95 -11.77
CA GLN A 107 -9.45 24.46 -13.06
C GLN A 107 -8.41 23.34 -12.89
N THR A 108 -7.48 23.46 -11.95
CA THR A 108 -6.52 22.39 -11.67
C THR A 108 -7.17 21.14 -11.08
N LEU A 109 -8.24 21.27 -10.28
CA LEU A 109 -9.09 20.13 -9.84
C LEU A 109 -9.72 19.41 -11.04
N LEU A 110 -10.30 20.14 -11.98
CA LEU A 110 -10.96 19.55 -13.15
C LEU A 110 -9.95 18.77 -14.03
N VAL A 111 -8.77 19.34 -14.25
CA VAL A 111 -7.67 18.67 -14.96
C VAL A 111 -7.24 17.40 -14.22
N TYR A 112 -7.13 17.46 -12.89
CA TYR A 112 -6.77 16.31 -12.06
C TYR A 112 -7.82 15.17 -12.14
N LEU A 113 -9.10 15.51 -11.98
CA LEU A 113 -10.21 14.56 -12.13
C LEU A 113 -10.23 13.92 -13.53
N GLN A 114 -9.94 14.67 -14.58
CA GLN A 114 -9.84 14.14 -15.94
C GLN A 114 -8.65 13.18 -16.08
N ALA A 115 -7.49 13.52 -15.51
CA ALA A 115 -6.31 12.67 -15.52
C ALA A 115 -6.56 11.35 -14.78
N LEU A 116 -7.26 11.37 -13.63
CA LEU A 116 -7.68 10.15 -12.92
C LEU A 116 -8.56 9.24 -13.78
N ARG A 117 -9.53 9.80 -14.53
CA ARG A 117 -10.39 9.01 -15.43
C ARG A 117 -9.63 8.40 -16.61
N LYS A 118 -8.65 9.11 -17.16
CA LYS A 118 -7.85 8.65 -18.31
C LYS A 118 -6.74 7.66 -17.93
N TRP A 119 -6.28 7.69 -16.68
CA TRP A 119 -5.12 6.92 -16.24
C TRP A 119 -5.24 5.39 -16.47
N PRO A 120 -6.39 4.72 -16.23
CA PRO A 120 -6.54 3.30 -16.55
C PRO A 120 -6.36 2.92 -18.03
N GLN A 121 -6.46 3.89 -18.94
CA GLN A 121 -6.27 3.69 -20.39
C GLN A 121 -4.88 4.13 -20.85
N ALA A 122 -4.05 4.67 -19.95
CA ALA A 122 -2.72 5.16 -20.30
C ALA A 122 -1.73 4.00 -20.50
N LYS A 123 -0.81 4.14 -21.46
CA LYS A 123 0.25 3.15 -21.76
C LYS A 123 1.10 2.74 -20.54
N LYS A 124 1.22 3.62 -19.54
CA LYS A 124 2.04 3.39 -18.34
C LYS A 124 1.23 2.86 -17.14
N PHE A 125 -0.04 2.51 -17.31
CA PHE A 125 -0.83 1.82 -16.31
C PHE A 125 -0.34 0.36 -16.15
N PRO A 126 -0.31 -0.24 -14.96
CA PRO A 126 -0.77 0.23 -13.63
C PRO A 126 0.32 0.88 -12.75
N SER A 127 1.44 1.32 -13.34
CA SER A 127 2.61 1.79 -12.58
C SER A 127 2.27 2.92 -11.60
N LYS A 128 2.68 2.79 -10.33
CA LYS A 128 2.53 3.85 -9.31
C LYS A 128 3.18 5.17 -9.74
N ARG A 129 4.29 5.10 -10.50
CA ARG A 129 5.01 6.29 -11.00
C ARG A 129 4.25 7.06 -12.08
N SER A 130 3.25 6.44 -12.71
CA SER A 130 2.43 7.08 -13.74
C SER A 130 1.13 7.68 -13.21
N ARG A 131 0.88 7.58 -11.89
CA ARG A 131 -0.30 8.15 -11.25
C ARG A 131 -0.38 9.66 -11.50
N PRO A 132 -1.58 10.21 -11.76
CA PRO A 132 -1.78 11.64 -11.86
C PRO A 132 -1.25 12.37 -10.61
N LYS A 133 -0.53 13.47 -10.81
CA LYS A 133 0.00 14.30 -9.72
C LYS A 133 -1.13 15.14 -9.13
N LYS A 134 -1.25 15.13 -7.80
CA LYS A 134 -2.19 15.99 -7.07
C LYS A 134 -1.81 17.47 -7.30
N PRO A 135 -2.79 18.37 -7.50
CA PRO A 135 -2.55 19.81 -7.45
C PRO A 135 -1.90 20.24 -6.14
N ALA A 136 -1.04 21.26 -6.19
CA ALA A 136 -0.20 21.65 -5.06
C ALA A 136 -0.99 22.05 -3.81
N TRP A 137 -2.13 22.73 -3.98
CA TRP A 137 -3.02 23.13 -2.88
C TRP A 137 -3.72 21.93 -2.19
N MET A 138 -3.76 20.76 -2.83
CA MET A 138 -4.22 19.50 -2.22
C MET A 138 -3.11 18.65 -1.62
N ALA A 139 -1.85 19.06 -1.78
CA ALA A 139 -0.68 18.29 -1.35
C ALA A 139 -0.27 18.55 0.11
N LEU A 140 -1.06 19.34 0.84
CA LEU A 140 -0.90 19.55 2.28
C LEU A 140 -1.65 18.45 3.02
N ASP A 141 -0.92 17.42 3.43
CA ASP A 141 -1.30 16.49 4.51
C ASP A 141 -0.76 17.03 5.85
#